data_AF-A0A5K1E7W7-F1
#
_entry.id   AF-A0A5K1E7W7-F1
#
_cell.length_a   1.000
_cell.length_b   1.000
_cell.length_c   1.000
_cell.angle_alpha   90.00
_cell.angle_beta   90.00
_cell.angle_gamma   90.00
#
_symmetry.space_group_name_H-M   'P 1'
#
loop_
_entity.id
_entity.type
_entity.pdbx_description
1 polymer ?
#
loop_
_entity_poly.entity_id
_entity_poly.type
_entity_poly.pdbx_seq_one_letter_code
_entity_poly.pdbx_strand_id
1 'polypeptide(L)' 'DDPKLMKKVLNPAYLSHAAGTFRGLHGVIKKFGPWAAAWVGEAGGVYHGGALDFSDRYINSF' A
#
# COMPACT_ATOMS: atom_id res chain seq x y z
N ASP A 1 -4.47 18.14 -4.03
CA ASP A 1 -3.54 17.32 -4.84
C ASP A 1 -2.12 17.33 -4.31
N ASP A 2 -1.48 16.16 -4.21
CA ASP A 2 -0.04 16.06 -3.97
C ASP A 2 0.71 16.21 -5.30
N PRO A 3 1.44 17.31 -5.55
CA PRO A 3 2.12 17.54 -6.82
C PRO A 3 3.27 16.54 -7.07
N LYS A 4 3.67 15.75 -6.07
CA LYS A 4 4.72 14.73 -6.18
C LYS A 4 4.15 13.32 -6.36
N LEU A 5 2.83 13.16 -6.48
CA LEU A 5 2.16 11.86 -6.58
C LEU A 5 2.72 11.00 -7.74
N MET A 6 2.87 11.58 -8.94
CA MET A 6 3.49 10.89 -10.09
C MET A 6 4.88 10.35 -9.77
N LYS A 7 5.71 11.15 -9.09
CA LYS A 7 7.07 10.75 -8.74
C LYS A 7 7.09 9.66 -7.66
N LYS A 8 6.09 9.64 -6.78
CA LYS A 8 5.96 8.65 -5.71
C LYS A 8 5.50 7.29 -6.25
N VAL A 9 4.48 7.28 -7.11
CA VAL A 9 3.95 6.04 -7.72
C VAL A 9 5.00 5.35 -8.58
N LEU A 10 5.85 6.10 -9.28
CA LEU A 10 6.91 5.55 -10.11
C LEU A 10 8.23 5.28 -9.36
N ASN A 11 8.31 5.55 -8.05
CA ASN A 11 9.54 5.38 -7.29
C ASN A 11 9.54 4.04 -6.52
N PRO A 12 10.39 3.06 -6.91
CA PRO A 12 10.44 1.75 -6.26
C PRO A 12 10.84 1.81 -4.78
N ALA A 13 11.71 2.76 -4.40
CA ALA A 13 12.10 2.95 -3.01
C ALA A 13 10.93 3.46 -2.17
N TYR A 14 10.10 4.35 -2.74
CA TYR A 14 8.88 4.82 -2.08
C TYR A 14 7.86 3.69 -1.91
N LEU A 15 7.64 2.88 -2.96
CA LEU A 15 6.72 1.73 -2.90
C LEU A 15 7.19 0.64 -1.92
N SER A 16 8.51 0.47 -1.76
CA SER A 16 9.09 -0.51 -0.84
C SER A 16 8.73 -0.27 0.63
N HIS A 17 8.27 0.94 0.99
CA HIS A 17 7.80 1.24 2.34
C HIS A 17 6.63 0.35 2.78
N ALA A 18 5.83 -0.18 1.85
CA ALA A 18 4.76 -1.13 2.16
C ALA A 18 5.27 -2.39 2.88
N ALA A 19 6.52 -2.80 2.63
CA ALA A 19 7.14 -3.91 3.32
C ALA A 19 7.27 -3.67 4.85
N GLY A 20 7.39 -2.41 5.28
CA GLY A 20 7.39 -2.05 6.70
C GLY A 20 6.08 -2.42 7.39
N THR A 21 4.96 -2.14 6.75
CA THR A 21 3.61 -2.48 7.24
C THR A 21 3.46 -4.00 7.41
N PHE A 22 3.84 -4.78 6.39
CA PHE A 22 3.77 -6.24 6.45
C PHE A 22 4.71 -6.84 7.50
N ARG A 23 5.92 -6.28 7.69
CA ARG A 23 6.83 -6.70 8.76
C ARG A 23 6.23 -6.45 10.14
N GLY A 24 5.59 -5.30 10.34
CA GLY A 24 4.87 -4.98 11.57
C GLY A 24 3.75 -6.00 11.85
N LEU A 25 2.89 -6.25 10.86
CA LEU A 25 1.80 -7.22 10.96
C LEU A 25 2.32 -8.63 11.31
N HIS A 26 3.39 -9.07 10.63
CA HIS A 26 4.03 -10.35 10.90
C HIS A 26 4.53 -10.45 12.35
N GLY A 27 5.08 -9.37 12.91
CA GLY A 27 5.48 -9.32 14.31
C GLY A 27 4.30 -9.47 15.28
N VAL A 28 3.17 -8.81 15.01
CA VAL A 28 1.95 -8.91 15.81
C VAL A 28 1.40 -10.34 15.79
N ILE A 29 1.28 -10.95 14.62
CA ILE A 29 0.78 -12.33 14.47
C ILE A 29 1.69 -13.30 15.21
N LYS A 30 3.01 -13.21 15.02
CA LYS A 30 3.98 -14.07 15.73
C LYS A 30 3.86 -13.96 17.26
N LYS A 31 3.59 -12.76 17.77
CA LYS A 31 3.54 -12.53 19.22
C LYS A 31 2.21 -12.90 19.87
N PHE A 32 1.10 -12.64 19.19
CA PHE A 32 -0.23 -12.67 19.82
C PHE A 32 -1.19 -13.69 19.22
N GLY A 33 -0.88 -14.27 18.06
CA GLY A 33 -1.76 -15.23 17.40
C GLY A 33 -1.05 -15.97 16.28
N PRO A 34 -0.03 -16.79 16.56
CA PRO A 34 0.74 -17.48 15.52
C PRO A 34 -0.08 -18.48 14.69
N TRP A 35 -1.28 -18.82 15.14
CA TRP A 35 -2.26 -19.63 14.41
C TRP A 35 -3.15 -18.83 13.44
N ALA A 36 -3.08 -17.50 13.47
CA ALA A 36 -3.94 -16.64 12.67
C ALA A 36 -3.41 -16.47 11.24
N ALA A 37 -4.33 -16.40 10.27
CA ALA A 37 -4.03 -16.05 8.88
C ALA A 37 -4.30 -14.56 8.63
N ALA A 38 -3.41 -13.89 7.90
CA ALA A 38 -3.56 -12.48 7.51
C ALA A 38 -4.13 -12.35 6.10
N TRP A 39 -5.06 -11.42 5.91
CA TRP A 39 -5.66 -11.09 4.61
C TRP A 39 -5.64 -9.57 4.41
N VAL A 40 -5.40 -9.12 3.17
CA VAL A 40 -5.52 -7.71 2.78
C VAL A 40 -6.94 -7.50 2.25
N GLY A 41 -7.77 -6.76 3.00
CA GLY A 41 -9.17 -6.51 2.64
C GLY A 41 -9.38 -5.34 1.67
N GLU A 42 -8.42 -4.43 1.57
CA GLU A 42 -8.45 -3.27 0.69
C GLU A 42 -7.01 -2.89 0.30
N ALA A 43 -6.78 -2.59 -0.97
CA ALA A 43 -5.53 -2.04 -1.47
C ALA A 43 -5.84 -1.01 -2.56
N GLY A 44 -5.12 0.10 -2.56
CA GLY A 44 -5.26 1.16 -3.56
C GLY A 44 -4.04 2.07 -3.59
N GLY A 45 -3.71 2.64 -4.75
CA GLY A 45 -2.48 3.43 -4.93
C GLY A 45 -2.49 4.81 -4.27
N VAL A 46 -3.66 5.33 -3.88
CA VAL A 46 -3.80 6.67 -3.29
C VAL A 46 -4.90 6.68 -2.21
N TYR A 47 -4.58 7.23 -1.04
CA TYR A 47 -5.52 7.37 0.09
C TYR A 47 -6.53 8.52 -0.14
N HIS A 48 -7.71 8.46 0.48
CA HIS A 48 -8.86 9.41 0.33
C HIS A 48 -9.60 9.42 -1.02
N GLY A 49 -10.12 8.27 -1.46
CA GLY A 49 -11.04 8.20 -2.61
C GLY A 49 -10.39 8.43 -3.97
N GLY A 50 -9.06 8.44 -4.01
CA GLY A 50 -8.27 8.63 -5.23
C GLY A 50 -7.75 10.05 -5.42
N ALA A 51 -6.90 10.21 -6.43
CA ALA A 51 -6.69 11.50 -7.08
C ALA A 51 -7.43 11.46 -8.42
N LEU A 52 -8.24 12.48 -8.72
CA LEU A 52 -8.78 12.67 -10.07
C LEU A 52 -7.59 12.58 -11.04
N ASP A 53 -7.71 11.77 -12.11
CA ASP A 53 -6.67 11.38 -13.07
C ASP A 53 -5.72 10.21 -12.72
N PHE A 54 -5.81 9.58 -11.54
CA PHE A 54 -4.95 8.43 -11.17
C PHE A 54 -5.68 7.11 -10.97
N SER A 55 -6.79 7.12 -10.23
CA SER A 55 -7.49 5.88 -9.87
C SER A 55 -8.06 5.13 -11.08
N ASP A 56 -8.32 5.85 -12.18
CA ASP A 56 -8.96 5.35 -13.41
C ASP A 56 -7.96 5.10 -14.57
N ARG A 57 -6.65 5.07 -14.31
CA ARG A 57 -5.61 4.87 -15.34
C ARG A 57 -4.77 3.62 -15.07
N TYR A 58 -4.23 3.02 -16.15
CA TYR A 58 -3.40 1.80 -16.14
C TYR A 58 -2.21 1.86 -15.16
N ILE A 59 -1.72 3.06 -14.83
CA ILE A 59 -0.64 3.24 -13.83
C ILE A 59 -1.02 2.80 -12.41
N ASN A 60 -2.32 2.59 -12.13
CA ASN A 60 -2.87 2.12 -10.86
C ASN A 60 -3.53 0.73 -10.99
N SER A 61 -3.30 -0.01 -12.08
CA SER A 61 -3.79 -1.40 -12.20
C SER A 61 -2.89 -2.36 -11.42
N PHE A 62 -3.52 -3.31 -10.71
CA PHE A 62 -2.87 -4.43 -10.02
C PHE A 62 -2.58 -5.60 -10.95
#